data_AF-A0A3D4JKN1-F1
#
_entry.id   AF-A0A3D4JKN1-F1
#
_cell.length_a   1.000
_cell.length_b   1.000
_cell.length_c   1.000
_cell.angle_alpha   90.00
_cell.angle_beta   90.00
_cell.angle_gamma   90.00
#
_symmetry.space_group_name_H-M   'P 1'
#
loop_
_entity.id
_entity.type
_entity.pdbx_description
1 polymer ?
#
loop_
_entity_poly.entity_id
_entity_poly.type
_entity_poly.pdbx_seq_one_letter_code
_entity_poly.pdbx_strand_id
1 'polypeptide(L)' 'ELELPSAPKQFIHYFEEDNRPQSKLDRMLENGMAVSTGRLREDSQYDYKFVCLSHNTLRGAAGGGVLLAELLAAKGYFD' A
#
# COMPACT_ATOMS: atom_id res chain seq x y z
N GLU A 1 -8.99 2.07 -14.42
CA GLU A 1 -8.89 3.06 -13.32
C GLU A 1 -8.22 4.32 -13.87
N LEU A 2 -8.16 5.45 -13.15
CA LEU A 2 -7.67 6.74 -13.69
C LEU A 2 -6.17 6.78 -14.09
N GLU A 3 -5.47 5.65 -14.02
CA GLU A 3 -4.05 5.48 -14.37
C GLU A 3 -3.15 6.59 -13.80
N LEU A 4 -3.40 6.96 -12.53
CA LEU A 4 -2.68 8.05 -11.88
C LEU A 4 -1.18 7.70 -11.78
N PRO A 5 -0.26 8.65 -12.07
CA PRO A 5 1.17 8.36 -12.19
C PRO A 5 1.80 7.70 -10.95
N SER A 6 1.37 8.10 -9.75
CA SER A 6 1.88 7.57 -8.48
C SER A 6 1.05 6.41 -7.92
N ALA A 7 -0.03 6.00 -8.59
CA ALA A 7 -0.84 4.87 -8.13
C ALA A 7 -0.06 3.55 -8.33
N PRO A 8 -0.03 2.67 -7.31
CA PRO A 8 0.56 1.35 -7.45
C PRO A 8 -0.28 0.53 -8.43
N LYS A 9 0.36 -0.28 -9.29
CA LYS A 9 -0.37 -1.17 -10.21
C LYS A 9 -1.13 -2.25 -9.44
N GLN A 10 -0.46 -2.83 -8.44
CA GLN A 10 -1.05 -3.76 -7.48
C GLN A 10 -1.01 -3.11 -6.10
N PHE A 11 -2.16 -2.66 -5.60
CA PHE A 11 -2.21 -1.94 -4.33
C PHE A 11 -1.87 -2.83 -3.11
N ILE A 12 -2.41 -4.04 -3.08
CA ILE A 12 -2.16 -5.02 -2.00
C ILE A 12 -1.29 -6.15 -2.57
N HIS A 13 -0.09 -6.30 -2.01
CA HIS A 13 0.82 -7.40 -2.30
C HIS A 13 0.73 -8.42 -1.19
N TYR A 14 0.18 -9.60 -1.47
CA TYR A 14 0.10 -10.69 -0.50
C TYR A 14 1.31 -11.61 -0.61
N PHE A 15 1.90 -11.96 0.53
CA PHE A 15 2.99 -12.92 0.67
C PHE A 15 2.48 -14.21 1.30
N GLU A 16 2.81 -15.34 0.67
CA GLU A 16 2.52 -16.67 1.19
C GLU A 16 3.59 -17.14 2.18
N GLU A 17 4.79 -16.55 2.15
CA GLU A 17 5.88 -16.92 3.04
C GLU A 17 5.61 -16.51 4.49
N ASP A 18 5.80 -17.43 5.43
CA ASP A 18 5.50 -17.26 6.86
C ASP A 18 6.24 -16.10 7.54
N ASN A 19 7.38 -15.69 6.98
CA ASN A 19 8.26 -14.66 7.53
C ASN A 19 8.12 -13.29 6.85
N ARG A 20 7.09 -13.09 6.01
CA ARG A 20 6.82 -11.83 5.29
C ARG A 20 5.50 -11.21 5.76
N PRO A 21 5.35 -9.87 5.70
CA PRO A 21 6.31 -8.88 5.21
C PRO A 21 7.40 -8.50 6.23
N GLN A 22 8.50 -7.94 5.75
CA GLN A 22 9.61 -7.39 6.54
C GLN A 22 9.95 -5.97 6.07
N SER A 23 10.05 -5.03 7.02
CA SER A 23 10.23 -3.60 6.73
C SER A 23 11.43 -3.29 5.84
N LYS A 24 12.55 -4.01 6.00
CA LYS A 24 13.76 -3.78 5.18
C LYS A 24 13.62 -4.28 3.74
N LEU A 25 12.87 -5.36 3.54
CA LEU A 25 12.74 -6.03 2.24
C LEU A 25 11.60 -5.43 1.42
N ASP A 26 10.49 -5.08 2.08
CA ASP A 26 9.21 -4.95 1.40
C ASP A 26 8.66 -3.52 1.33
N ARG A 27 9.25 -2.58 2.08
CA ARG A 27 8.70 -1.21 2.18
C ARG A 27 8.71 -0.44 0.85
N MET A 28 9.48 -0.87 -0.14
CA MET A 28 9.64 -0.17 -1.43
C MET A 28 8.82 -0.79 -2.58
N LEU A 29 8.00 -1.82 -2.33
CA LEU A 29 7.11 -2.36 -3.36
C LEU A 29 6.25 -1.26 -3.97
N GLU A 30 6.10 -1.28 -5.29
CA GLU A 30 5.39 -0.24 -6.05
C GLU A 30 5.88 1.17 -5.68
N ASN A 31 7.19 1.36 -5.61
CA ASN A 31 7.84 2.61 -5.19
C ASN A 31 7.41 3.08 -3.79
N GLY A 32 7.07 2.15 -2.89
CA GLY A 32 6.60 2.44 -1.54
C GLY A 32 5.15 2.89 -1.45
N MET A 33 4.37 2.75 -2.53
CA MET A 33 2.96 3.13 -2.60
C MET A 33 2.00 1.95 -2.40
N ALA A 34 2.49 0.72 -2.40
CA ALA A 34 1.71 -0.48 -2.05
C ALA A 34 1.65 -0.76 -0.55
N VAL A 35 0.73 -1.66 -0.19
CA VAL A 35 0.65 -2.31 1.12
C VAL A 35 1.08 -3.77 0.97
N SER A 36 2.11 -4.16 1.71
CA SER A 36 2.57 -5.54 1.80
C SER A 36 1.80 -6.25 2.91
N THR A 37 1.16 -7.37 2.61
CA THR A 37 0.32 -8.13 3.54
C THR A 37 0.77 -9.59 3.57
N GLY A 38 0.72 -10.24 4.72
CA GLY A 38 1.09 -11.65 4.82
C GLY A 38 0.64 -12.27 6.13
N ARG A 39 0.91 -13.57 6.26
CA ARG A 39 0.60 -14.36 7.48
C ARG A 39 -0.90 -14.35 7.82
N LEU A 40 -1.75 -14.31 6.80
CA LEU A 40 -3.19 -14.41 6.99
C LEU A 40 -3.53 -15.80 7.53
N ARG A 41 -4.19 -15.84 8.68
CA ARG A 41 -4.60 -17.08 9.36
C ARG A 41 -5.76 -16.80 10.29
N GLU A 42 -6.50 -17.83 10.65
CA GLU A 42 -7.53 -17.75 11.68
C GLU A 42 -6.92 -17.23 12.99
N ASP A 43 -7.70 -16.42 13.70
CA ASP A 43 -7.34 -15.97 15.02
C ASP A 43 -8.10 -16.76 16.10
N SER A 44 -7.57 -16.76 17.32
CA SER A 44 -8.19 -17.45 18.46
C SER A 44 -9.24 -16.59 19.16
N GLN A 45 -9.25 -15.27 18.91
CA GLN A 45 -10.18 -14.32 19.51
C GLN A 45 -11.10 -13.66 18.47
N TYR A 46 -10.56 -13.31 17.31
CA TYR A 46 -11.29 -12.77 16.16
C TYR A 46 -11.36 -13.80 15.02
N ASP A 47 -11.93 -13.41 13.87
CA ASP A 47 -12.03 -14.31 12.71
C ASP A 47 -10.65 -14.59 12.08
N TYR A 48 -9.88 -13.53 11.81
CA TYR A 48 -8.58 -13.62 11.15
C TYR A 48 -7.57 -12.62 11.70
N LYS A 49 -6.29 -12.98 11.64
CA LYS A 49 -5.15 -12.10 11.87
C LYS A 49 -4.15 -12.17 10.74
N PHE A 50 -3.48 -11.05 10.49
CA PHE A 50 -2.47 -10.89 9.46
C PHE A 50 -1.51 -9.76 9.85
N VAL A 51 -0.46 -9.57 9.06
CA VAL A 51 0.49 -8.47 9.20
C VAL A 51 0.42 -7.61 7.95
N CYS A 52 0.27 -6.30 8.13
CA CYS A 52 0.40 -5.30 7.07
C CYS A 52 1.61 -4.41 7.31
N LEU A 53 2.30 -4.06 6.22
CA LEU A 53 3.39 -3.11 6.19
C LEU A 53 3.11 -2.07 5.10
N SER A 54 3.31 -0.80 5.45
CA SER A 54 3.29 0.31 4.50
C SER A 54 4.50 1.22 4.73
N HIS A 55 4.92 1.95 3.70
CA HIS A 55 5.94 2.97 3.85
C HIS A 55 5.32 4.24 4.44
N ASN A 56 5.68 4.58 5.69
CA ASN A 56 5.06 5.68 6.42
C ASN A 56 5.29 7.06 5.78
N THR A 57 6.47 7.35 5.24
CA THR A 57 6.74 8.67 4.63
C THR A 57 6.29 8.80 3.17
N LEU A 58 6.18 7.69 2.44
CA LEU A 58 5.69 7.67 1.05
C LEU A 58 4.19 7.46 1.06
N ARG A 59 3.72 6.22 1.13
CA ARG A 59 2.28 5.92 1.18
C ARG A 59 1.55 6.64 2.31
N GLY A 60 2.14 6.66 3.51
CA GLY A 60 1.49 7.23 4.70
C GLY A 60 1.55 8.75 4.81
N ALA A 61 2.33 9.44 3.97
CA ALA A 61 2.50 10.90 4.06
C ALA A 61 2.64 11.54 2.67
N ALA A 62 3.87 11.83 2.23
CA ALA A 62 4.11 12.67 1.05
C ALA A 62 3.58 12.06 -0.24
N GLY A 63 3.80 10.76 -0.45
CA GLY A 63 3.29 10.03 -1.62
C GLY A 63 1.77 9.97 -1.66
N GLY A 64 1.12 9.82 -0.50
CA GLY A 64 -0.35 9.93 -0.40
C GLY A 64 -0.87 11.32 -0.79
N GLY A 65 -0.16 12.38 -0.39
CA GLY A 65 -0.48 13.75 -0.80
C GLY A 65 -0.35 13.97 -2.31
N VAL A 66 0.73 13.46 -2.92
CA VAL A 66 0.91 13.52 -4.39
C VAL A 66 -0.20 12.76 -5.11
N LEU A 67 -0.52 11.54 -4.68
CA LEU A 67 -1.59 10.74 -5.30
C LEU A 67 -2.97 11.42 -5.19
N LEU A 68 -3.23 12.11 -4.07
CA LEU A 68 -4.44 12.93 -3.93
C LEU A 68 -4.44 14.11 -4.90
N ALA A 69 -3.31 14.80 -5.06
CA ALA A 69 -3.19 15.90 -6.02
C ALA A 69 -3.41 15.41 -7.47
N GLU A 70 -2.81 14.28 -7.85
CA GLU A 70 -3.03 13.64 -9.15
C GLU A 70 -4.50 13.31 -9.39
N LEU A 71 -5.19 12.79 -8.37
CA LEU A 71 -6.63 12.52 -8.44
C LEU A 71 -7.45 13.81 -8.66
N LEU A 72 -7.11 14.89 -7.95
CA LEU A 72 -7.79 16.18 -8.09
C LEU A 72 -7.56 16.78 -9.48
N ALA A 73 -6.34 16.71 -10.01
CA ALA A 73 -6.03 17.08 -11.39
C ALA A 73 -6.87 16.29 -12.40
N ALA A 74 -6.84 14.95 -12.29
CA ALA A 74 -7.55 14.07 -13.22
C ALA A 74 -9.08 14.29 -13.20
N LYS A 75 -9.63 14.79 -12.09
CA LYS A 75 -11.05 15.15 -11.95
C LYS A 75 -11.38 16.60 -12.32
N GLY A 76 -10.40 17.40 -12.72
CA GLY A 76 -10.62 18.80 -13.13
C GLY A 76 -10.89 19.76 -11.98
N TYR A 77 -10.33 19.52 -10.79
CA TYR A 77 -10.45 20.43 -9.64
C TYR A 77 -9.35 21.50 -9.55
N PHE A 78 -8.41 21.53 -10.50
CA PHE A 78 -7.45 22.61 -10.63
C PHE A 78 -7.89 23.56 -11.74
N ASP A 79 -7.77 24.87 -11.49
CA ASP A 79 -8.02 25.93 -12.46
C ASP A 79 -6.87 26.07 -13.48
#